data_AF-A0A537XGP7-F1
#
_entry.id   AF-A0A537XGP7-F1
#
_cell.length_a   1.000
_cell.length_b   1.000
_cell.length_c   1.000
_cell.angle_alpha   90.00
_cell.angle_beta   90.00
_cell.angle_gamma   90.00
#
_symmetry.space_group_name_H-M   'P 1'
#
loop_
_entity.id
_entity.type
_entity.pdbx_description
1 polymer ?
#
loop_
_entity_poly.entity_id
_entity_poly.type
_entity_poly.pdbx_seq_one_letter_code
_entity_poly.pdbx_strand_id
1 'polypeptide(L)'
;MRGRSAHALPRPPVRRARAATAAALALVGAAGGGCGAEPPSGAHVFSSECTACHTLSGHESGHVLGGDLARRRMSVAEVESFVRVMPVRQRLSEDQIHAVSRYVAAAQARLAP
;
A
#
# COMPACT_ATOMS: atom_id res chain seq x y z
N MET A 1 32.43 58.40 -0.39
CA MET A 1 33.48 57.39 -0.64
C MET A 1 32.94 56.06 -0.12
N ARG A 2 32.37 55.24 -1.02
CA ARG A 2 32.91 53.95 -1.54
C ARG A 2 33.10 52.87 -0.46
N GLY A 3 32.27 51.81 -0.53
CA GLY A 3 32.46 50.58 0.24
C GLY A 3 31.26 49.63 0.21
N ARG A 4 30.77 49.22 -0.97
CA ARG A 4 29.82 48.10 -1.11
C ARG A 4 30.61 46.79 -1.08
N SER A 5 30.59 46.07 0.03
CA SER A 5 31.09 44.69 0.10
C SER A 5 29.94 43.73 -0.22
N ALA A 6 30.03 43.12 -1.40
CA ALA A 6 29.14 42.06 -1.83
C ALA A 6 29.51 40.76 -1.11
N HIS A 7 28.68 40.33 -0.15
CA HIS A 7 28.74 38.96 0.36
C HIS A 7 28.17 38.01 -0.70
N ALA A 8 29.07 37.27 -1.35
CA ALA A 8 28.74 36.20 -2.27
C ALA A 8 28.05 35.06 -1.50
N LEU A 9 26.80 34.78 -1.86
CA LEU A 9 26.07 33.62 -1.37
C LEU A 9 26.58 32.34 -2.05
N PRO A 10 26.79 31.23 -1.31
CA PRO A 10 27.11 29.95 -1.90
C PRO A 10 25.93 29.43 -2.73
N ARG A 11 26.21 29.03 -3.97
CA ARG A 11 25.25 28.42 -4.90
C ARG A 11 24.81 27.03 -4.41
N PRO A 12 23.52 26.67 -4.50
CA PRO A 12 23.06 25.34 -4.13
C PRO A 12 23.64 24.29 -5.08
N PRO A 13 24.09 23.12 -4.58
CA PRO A 13 24.42 22.00 -5.44
C PRO A 13 23.14 21.49 -6.11
N VAL A 14 23.05 21.71 -7.42
CA VAL A 14 22.09 21.07 -8.33
C VAL A 14 22.23 19.55 -8.25
N ARG A 15 21.47 18.94 -7.33
CA ARG A 15 21.33 17.48 -7.27
C ARG A 15 20.43 17.05 -8.42
N ARG A 16 21.12 16.65 -9.49
CA ARG A 16 20.68 15.94 -10.68
C ARG A 16 19.36 15.20 -10.46
N ALA A 17 18.33 15.65 -11.17
CA ALA A 17 17.08 14.95 -11.36
C ALA A 17 17.39 13.50 -11.79
N ARG A 18 17.09 12.53 -10.92
CA ARG A 18 16.96 11.15 -11.34
C ARG A 18 15.60 11.04 -11.98
N ALA A 19 15.59 11.06 -13.31
CA ALA A 19 14.45 10.67 -14.11
C ALA A 19 14.04 9.25 -13.68
N ALA A 20 12.96 9.15 -12.91
CA ALA A 20 12.31 7.87 -12.67
C ALA A 20 11.63 7.50 -13.98
N THR A 21 12.23 6.56 -14.72
CA THR A 21 11.66 5.90 -15.87
C THR A 21 10.28 5.36 -15.51
N ALA A 22 9.24 5.96 -16.08
CA ALA A 22 7.89 5.44 -16.09
C ALA A 22 7.88 4.15 -16.91
N ALA A 23 8.03 3.00 -16.24
CA ALA A 23 7.81 1.70 -16.84
C ALA A 23 6.30 1.44 -16.87
N ALA A 24 5.64 1.90 -17.93
CA ALA A 24 4.30 1.49 -18.28
C ALA A 24 4.33 0.02 -18.72
N LEU A 25 4.13 -0.91 -17.79
CA LEU A 25 3.82 -2.29 -18.15
C LEU A 25 2.31 -2.41 -18.35
N ALA A 26 1.92 -2.35 -19.62
CA ALA A 26 0.64 -2.82 -20.11
C ALA A 26 0.54 -4.32 -19.83
N LEU A 27 -0.21 -4.69 -18.78
CA LEU A 27 -0.67 -6.06 -18.59
C LEU A 27 -1.91 -6.28 -19.46
N VAL A 28 -1.66 -6.83 -20.66
CA VAL A 28 -2.70 -7.48 -21.48
C VAL A 28 -3.13 -8.74 -20.73
N GLY A 29 -4.26 -8.66 -20.03
CA GLY A 29 -5.03 -9.81 -19.57
C GLY A 29 -6.21 -10.02 -20.49
N ALA A 30 -6.09 -10.96 -21.43
CA ALA A 30 -7.21 -11.41 -22.25
C ALA A 30 -7.96 -12.57 -21.57
N ALA A 31 -9.28 -12.58 -21.80
CA ALA A 31 -10.27 -13.64 -21.57
C ALA A 31 -10.99 -13.66 -20.21
N GLY A 32 -12.22 -13.14 -20.26
CA GLY A 32 -13.23 -13.24 -19.21
C GLY A 32 -14.43 -12.35 -19.52
N GLY A 33 -15.08 -12.57 -20.68
CA GLY A 33 -16.31 -11.88 -21.05
C GLY A 33 -17.44 -12.30 -20.12
N GLY A 34 -17.66 -11.51 -19.07
CA GLY A 34 -18.90 -11.46 -18.32
C GLY A 34 -19.27 -10.01 -18.15
N CYS A 35 -20.53 -9.65 -18.37
CA CYS A 35 -21.10 -8.44 -17.80
C CYS A 35 -21.11 -8.61 -16.28
N GLY A 36 -19.95 -8.48 -15.65
CA GLY A 36 -19.73 -8.59 -14.22
C GLY A 36 -19.24 -7.24 -13.72
N ALA A 37 -19.83 -6.76 -12.63
CA ALA A 37 -19.35 -5.57 -11.96
C ALA A 37 -17.84 -5.67 -11.69
N GLU A 38 -17.15 -4.54 -11.74
CA GLU A 38 -15.72 -4.49 -11.45
C GLU A 38 -15.45 -5.08 -10.04
N PRO A 39 -14.49 -6.00 -9.90
CA PRO A 39 -14.22 -6.62 -8.61
C PRO A 39 -13.83 -5.56 -7.56
N PRO A 40 -14.20 -5.76 -6.28
CA PRO A 40 -13.93 -4.78 -5.25
C PRO A 40 -12.42 -4.52 -5.10
N SER A 41 -12.03 -3.25 -4.95
CA SER A 41 -10.63 -2.89 -4.69
C SER A 41 -10.23 -3.31 -3.27
N GLY A 42 -9.27 -4.24 -3.17
CA GLY A 42 -8.75 -4.68 -1.86
C GLY A 42 -8.11 -3.55 -1.05
N ALA A 43 -7.50 -2.57 -1.72
CA ALA A 43 -6.96 -1.38 -1.05
C ALA A 43 -8.08 -0.52 -0.43
N HIS A 44 -9.22 -0.39 -1.13
CA HIS A 44 -10.37 0.32 -0.61
C HIS A 44 -10.96 -0.41 0.61
N VAL A 45 -11.20 -1.72 0.52
CA VAL A 45 -11.70 -2.53 1.64
C VAL A 45 -10.77 -2.44 2.85
N PHE A 46 -9.45 -2.51 2.64
CA PHE A 46 -8.47 -2.34 3.71
C PHE A 46 -8.62 -0.96 4.37
N SER A 47 -8.71 0.09 3.57
CA SER A 47 -8.81 1.46 4.06
C SER A 47 -10.07 1.72 4.87
N SER A 48 -11.20 1.08 4.54
CA SER A 48 -12.48 1.31 5.20
C SER A 48 -12.68 0.42 6.43
N GLU A 49 -12.21 -0.83 6.39
CA GLU A 49 -12.55 -1.84 7.40
C GLU A 49 -11.38 -2.26 8.29
N CYS A 50 -10.12 -2.03 7.88
CA CYS A 50 -8.95 -2.59 8.58
C CYS A 50 -8.06 -1.53 9.23
N THR A 51 -7.97 -0.32 8.65
CA THR A 51 -7.01 0.73 9.08
C THR A 51 -7.24 1.28 10.47
N ALA A 52 -8.42 1.06 11.06
CA ALA A 52 -8.69 1.41 12.45
C ALA A 52 -7.77 0.66 13.44
N CYS A 53 -7.35 -0.55 13.08
CA CYS A 53 -6.55 -1.41 13.94
C CYS A 53 -5.24 -1.89 13.31
N HIS A 54 -5.05 -1.76 11.99
CA HIS A 54 -3.90 -2.32 11.30
C HIS A 54 -3.23 -1.32 10.35
N THR A 55 -1.92 -1.50 10.16
CA THR A 55 -1.15 -0.77 9.14
C THR A 55 -0.50 -1.73 8.14
N LEU A 56 -0.06 -1.19 7.00
CA LEU A 56 0.75 -1.87 5.98
C LEU A 56 1.94 -0.98 5.57
N SER A 57 2.59 -0.38 6.56
CA SER A 57 3.72 0.54 6.39
C SER A 57 5.08 -0.18 6.36
N GLY A 58 5.14 -1.43 6.82
CA GLY A 58 6.40 -2.16 7.02
C GLY A 58 7.10 -1.81 8.33
N HIS A 59 6.53 -0.91 9.13
CA HIS A 59 7.09 -0.46 10.41
C HIS A 59 6.08 -0.68 11.53
N GLU A 60 6.53 -1.26 12.64
CA GLU A 60 5.68 -1.42 13.82
C GLU A 60 5.47 -0.05 14.48
N SER A 61 4.22 0.34 14.68
CA SER A 61 3.86 1.47 15.54
C SER A 61 3.21 0.95 16.81
N GLY A 62 3.76 1.26 17.98
CA GLY A 62 3.21 0.84 19.27
C GLY A 62 1.84 1.44 19.61
N HIS A 63 1.29 2.29 18.74
CA HIS A 63 -0.01 2.94 18.91
C HIS A 63 -1.15 2.26 18.15
N VAL A 64 -0.87 1.23 17.35
CA VAL A 64 -1.86 0.54 16.52
C VAL A 64 -2.14 -0.84 17.12
N LEU A 65 -3.38 -1.07 17.56
CA LEU A 65 -3.77 -2.25 18.35
C LEU A 65 -3.46 -3.59 17.68
N GLY A 66 -3.72 -3.69 16.37
CA GLY A 66 -3.48 -4.88 15.57
C GLY A 66 -2.10 -4.92 14.89
N GLY A 67 -1.29 -3.88 15.08
CA GLY A 67 0.06 -3.78 14.51
C GLY A 67 0.14 -3.70 12.99
N ASP A 68 1.38 -3.78 12.50
CA ASP A 68 1.69 -3.72 11.08
C ASP A 68 1.68 -5.11 10.43
N LEU A 69 0.70 -5.34 9.56
CA LEU A 69 0.50 -6.62 8.90
C LEU A 69 1.55 -6.91 7.82
N ALA A 70 2.27 -5.89 7.32
CA ALA A 70 3.25 -6.06 6.25
C ALA A 70 4.54 -6.75 6.72
N ARG A 71 4.74 -6.85 8.05
CA ARG A 71 5.91 -7.48 8.67
C ARG A 71 5.85 -9.01 8.74
N ARG A 72 4.75 -9.61 8.29
CA ARG A 72 4.58 -11.08 8.23
C ARG A 72 4.60 -11.55 6.79
N ARG A 73 4.78 -12.85 6.59
CA ARG A 73 4.54 -13.51 5.29
C ARG A 73 3.48 -14.58 5.49
N MET A 74 2.35 -14.39 4.82
CA MET A 74 1.24 -15.34 4.80
C MET A 74 0.76 -15.51 3.36
N SER A 75 0.30 -16.71 3.05
CA SER A 75 -0.45 -16.96 1.82
C SER A 75 -1.79 -16.23 1.84
N VAL A 76 -2.39 -16.03 0.67
CA VAL A 76 -3.72 -15.40 0.55
C VAL A 76 -4.75 -16.17 1.38
N ALA A 77 -4.74 -17.51 1.32
CA ALA A 77 -5.68 -18.35 2.06
C ALA A 77 -5.53 -18.22 3.59
N GLU A 78 -4.30 -18.08 4.09
CA GLU A 78 -4.05 -17.81 5.51
C GLU A 78 -4.61 -16.44 5.90
N VAL A 79 -4.38 -15.40 5.09
CA VAL A 79 -4.95 -14.07 5.35
C VAL A 79 -6.48 -14.12 5.35
N GLU A 80 -7.10 -14.81 4.39
CA GLU A 80 -8.56 -14.97 4.33
C GLU A 80 -9.11 -15.61 5.61
N SER A 81 -8.43 -16.64 6.14
CA SER A 81 -8.86 -17.30 7.38
C SER A 81 -8.93 -16.32 8.56
N PHE A 82 -7.97 -15.38 8.66
CA PHE A 82 -7.97 -14.34 9.67
C PHE A 82 -9.05 -13.29 9.40
N VAL A 83 -9.19 -12.84 8.15
CA VAL A 83 -10.21 -11.83 7.77
C VAL A 83 -11.62 -12.29 8.13
N ARG A 84 -11.92 -13.60 8.01
CA ARG A 84 -13.23 -14.18 8.36
C ARG A 84 -13.58 -14.07 9.84
N VAL A 85 -12.58 -14.03 10.73
CA VAL A 85 -12.78 -13.99 12.19
C VAL A 85 -12.42 -12.64 12.80
N MET A 86 -11.78 -11.75 12.05
CA MET A 86 -11.42 -10.42 12.51
C MET A 86 -12.64 -9.49 12.59
N PRO A 87 -12.81 -8.75 13.69
CA PRO A 87 -13.87 -7.75 13.79
C PRO A 87 -13.70 -6.66 12.72
N VAL A 88 -14.78 -6.41 11.97
CA VAL A 88 -14.91 -5.35 10.97
C VAL A 88 -16.16 -4.54 11.25
N ARG A 89 -16.27 -3.33 10.71
CA ARG A 89 -17.43 -2.45 10.96
C ARG A 89 -18.67 -3.01 10.27
N GLN A 90 -18.49 -3.55 9.06
CA GLN A 90 -19.52 -4.21 8.27
C GLN A 90 -19.05 -5.59 7.84
N ARG A 91 -19.96 -6.58 7.78
CA ARG A 91 -19.59 -7.91 7.27
C ARG A 91 -19.13 -7.78 5.82
N LEU A 92 -17.99 -8.39 5.53
CA LEU A 92 -17.45 -8.46 4.17
C LEU A 92 -18.13 -9.57 3.37
N SER A 93 -18.35 -9.33 2.07
CA SER A 93 -18.66 -10.40 1.12
C SER A 93 -17.43 -11.27 0.83
N GLU A 94 -17.64 -12.46 0.27
CA GLU A 94 -16.54 -13.35 -0.14
C GLU A 94 -15.57 -12.66 -1.12
N ASP A 95 -16.08 -11.88 -2.07
CA ASP A 95 -15.25 -11.12 -3.01
C ASP A 95 -14.41 -10.05 -2.30
N GLN A 96 -14.98 -9.37 -1.29
CA GLN A 96 -14.25 -8.39 -0.48
C GLN A 96 -13.18 -9.06 0.38
N ILE A 97 -13.49 -10.21 0.99
CA ILE A 97 -12.54 -11.02 1.77
C ILE A 97 -11.37 -11.42 0.88
N HIS A 98 -11.65 -11.96 -0.31
CA HIS A 98 -10.61 -12.36 -1.25
C HIS A 98 -9.77 -11.15 -1.71
N ALA A 99 -10.42 -10.05 -2.08
CA ALA A 99 -9.74 -8.84 -2.56
C ALA A 99 -8.81 -8.23 -1.50
N VAL A 100 -9.28 -8.07 -0.26
CA VAL A 100 -8.45 -7.51 0.82
C VAL A 100 -7.30 -8.45 1.20
N SER A 101 -7.55 -9.77 1.16
CA SER A 101 -6.53 -10.76 1.50
C SER A 101 -5.41 -10.80 0.45
N ARG A 102 -5.75 -10.71 -0.83
CA ARG A 102 -4.77 -10.52 -1.91
C ARG A 102 -3.97 -9.23 -1.76
N TYR A 103 -4.64 -8.14 -1.38
CA TYR A 103 -3.99 -6.85 -1.17
C TYR A 103 -2.96 -6.91 -0.02
N VAL A 104 -3.33 -7.49 1.12
CA VAL A 104 -2.45 -7.67 2.28
C VAL A 104 -1.28 -8.59 1.95
N ALA A 105 -1.52 -9.76 1.35
CA ALA A 105 -0.45 -10.69 0.97
C ALA A 105 0.52 -10.05 -0.05
N ALA A 106 0.02 -9.24 -0.98
CA ALA A 106 0.86 -8.50 -1.91
C ALA A 106 1.70 -7.42 -1.23
N ALA A 107 1.16 -6.75 -0.20
CA ALA A 107 1.92 -5.78 0.60
C ALA A 107 3.03 -6.49 1.41
N GLN A 108 2.72 -7.62 2.03
CA GLN A 108 3.68 -8.48 2.73
C GLN A 108 4.83 -8.91 1.82
N ALA A 109 4.53 -9.36 0.60
CA ALA A 109 5.55 -9.76 -0.36
C ALA A 109 6.51 -8.62 -0.76
N ARG A 110 6.05 -7.36 -0.72
CA ARG A 110 6.84 -6.17 -1.09
C ARG A 110 7.63 -5.58 0.07
N LEU A 111 7.11 -5.66 1.28
CA LEU A 111 7.58 -4.91 2.45
C LEU A 111 8.18 -5.80 3.53
N ALA A 112 8.02 -7.12 3.45
CA ALA A 112 8.68 -8.03 4.38
C ALA A 112 10.22 -7.92 4.21
N PRO A 113 10.97 -7.79 5.32
CA PRO A 113 12.43 -7.68 5.31
C PRO A 113 13.12 -8.96 4.81
#